data_AF-A0A2K8WNS6-F1
#
_entry.id   AF-A0A2K8WNS6-F1
#
_cell.length_a   1.000
_cell.length_b   1.000
_cell.length_c   1.000
_cell.angle_alpha   90.00
_cell.angle_beta   90.00
_cell.angle_gamma   90.00
#
_symmetry.space_group_name_H-M   'P 1'
#
loop_
_entity.id
_entity.type
_entity.pdbx_description
1 polymer ?
#
loop_
_entity_poly.entity_id
_entity_poly.type
_entity_poly.pdbx_seq_one_letter_code
_entity_poly.pdbx_strand_id
1 'polypeptide(L)'
;MGNGLKPIVSFIPLLLFAEPVLPHQTPFPPESWSIVWLNKSYFCYKTTQSLLSYVNLRLRKQNILKTKVLKTTMTTQIQHLKMLTSVQKWNLWRKANPDIVPELRAVDLSHRNLDGINFKGVNLREANLTGASLNNADCTGANFHRANLSKITMKDAEAHKASFNDTNFYQAVLNGSDLSQVSIRNCNLVEAKMVGCYFIKTDFTDSRLNEADLSNSYLTEAILVSTKLIDANLSQVDLSGVNATSAQFTGANLTGANIEDWIIDETTHIDRVFCDYFYAKVHEKVDLSDCNSYTLNDVVNSPDGSNMDGNIVPNSFVNSSLPGVNGFNNIRQTQNCFELAIKKSQQV
;
A
#
# COMPACT_ATOMS: atom_id res chain seq x y z
N MET A 1 31.50 -18.38 76.80
CA MET A 1 31.93 -19.55 76.00
C MET A 1 30.65 -20.16 75.45
N GLY A 2 30.24 -20.01 74.20
CA GLY A 2 31.00 -19.96 72.95
C GLY A 2 30.72 -21.26 72.21
N ASN A 3 29.70 -21.27 71.33
CA ASN A 3 29.59 -22.21 70.22
C ASN A 3 28.73 -21.56 69.12
N GLY A 4 29.44 -21.14 68.07
CA GLY A 4 28.93 -20.33 66.98
C GLY A 4 28.32 -21.16 65.85
N LEU A 5 27.13 -20.74 65.43
CA LEU A 5 26.62 -20.99 64.08
C LEU A 5 27.16 -19.87 63.18
N LYS A 6 28.00 -20.24 62.21
CA LYS A 6 28.52 -19.32 61.17
C LYS A 6 27.36 -18.89 60.26
N PRO A 7 27.17 -17.59 59.99
CA PRO A 7 26.31 -17.15 58.90
C PRO A 7 27.04 -17.34 57.56
N ILE A 8 26.36 -17.99 56.62
CA ILE A 8 26.74 -18.02 55.21
C ILE A 8 26.56 -16.59 54.69
N VAL A 9 27.68 -15.87 54.56
CA VAL A 9 27.73 -14.56 53.90
C VAL A 9 27.46 -14.79 52.42
N SER A 10 26.25 -14.48 51.95
CA SER A 10 25.96 -14.42 50.52
C SER A 10 26.74 -13.25 49.92
N PHE A 11 27.61 -13.56 48.97
CA PHE A 11 28.26 -12.57 48.12
C PHE A 11 27.21 -11.95 47.21
N ILE A 12 26.58 -10.87 47.68
CA ILE A 12 25.92 -9.88 46.82
C ILE A 12 26.99 -8.84 46.51
N PRO A 13 27.52 -8.74 45.27
CA PRO A 13 28.25 -7.54 44.90
C PRO A 13 27.22 -6.39 44.89
N LEU A 14 27.42 -5.40 45.75
CA LEU A 14 26.74 -4.10 45.66
C LEU A 14 26.88 -3.57 44.23
N LEU A 15 25.82 -3.72 43.43
CA LEU A 15 25.56 -2.90 42.25
C LEU A 15 25.11 -1.54 42.78
N LEU A 16 26.08 -0.68 43.08
CA LEU A 16 25.82 0.74 43.27
C LEU A 16 25.16 1.28 41.99
N PHE A 17 24.01 1.92 42.18
CA PHE A 17 23.20 2.56 41.17
C PHE A 17 24.05 3.48 40.28
N ALA A 18 24.08 3.20 38.98
CA ALA A 18 24.46 4.19 37.98
C ALA A 18 23.16 4.77 37.41
N GLU A 19 22.71 5.90 37.97
CA GLU A 19 21.68 6.73 37.34
C GLU A 19 22.26 7.38 36.06
N PRO A 20 21.43 7.61 35.02
CA PRO A 20 21.88 8.26 33.79
C PRO A 20 22.16 9.75 34.05
N VAL A 21 23.44 10.12 34.04
CA VAL A 21 23.86 11.53 34.12
C VAL A 21 23.65 12.21 32.76
N LEU A 22 22.98 13.36 32.75
CA LEU A 22 22.76 14.21 31.58
C LEU A 22 24.10 14.73 30.99
N PRO A 23 24.17 15.08 29.69
CA PRO A 23 25.42 15.17 28.91
C PRO A 23 26.34 16.36 29.25
N HIS A 24 26.21 17.02 30.40
CA HIS A 24 26.98 18.22 30.76
C HIS A 24 27.83 18.11 32.02
N GLN A 25 28.01 16.91 32.58
CA GLN A 25 29.02 16.68 33.62
C GLN A 25 29.80 15.42 33.27
N THR A 26 31.05 15.54 32.84
CA THR A 26 31.99 14.42 32.72
C THR A 26 32.68 14.21 34.07
N PRO A 27 32.35 13.18 34.87
CA PRO A 27 33.20 12.78 35.96
C PRO A 27 34.39 12.02 35.38
N PHE A 28 35.61 12.50 35.67
CA PHE A 28 36.82 11.73 35.43
C PHE A 28 36.73 10.43 36.25
N PRO A 29 36.80 9.24 35.63
CA PRO A 29 36.88 8.00 36.39
C PRO A 29 38.23 7.91 37.13
N PRO A 30 38.28 7.29 38.32
CA PRO A 30 39.56 6.99 38.98
C PRO A 30 40.44 6.11 38.06
N GLU A 31 41.77 6.27 38.13
CA GLU A 31 42.82 5.80 37.18
C GLU A 31 42.84 4.29 36.80
N SER A 32 41.89 3.49 37.27
CA SER A 32 41.79 2.04 37.03
C SER A 32 40.48 1.61 36.33
N TRP A 33 39.67 2.54 35.84
CA TRP A 33 38.36 2.24 35.24
C TRP A 33 38.33 2.62 33.76
N SER A 34 37.79 1.74 32.93
CA SER A 34 37.60 1.97 31.50
C SER A 34 36.18 2.48 31.21
N ILE A 35 36.03 3.31 30.16
CA ILE A 35 34.74 3.87 29.74
C ILE A 35 34.27 3.19 28.44
N VAL A 36 33.00 2.77 28.38
CA VAL A 36 32.34 2.32 27.14
C VAL A 36 31.06 3.12 26.89
N TRP A 37 30.86 3.54 25.65
CA TRP A 37 29.68 4.27 25.18
C TRP A 37 28.66 3.31 24.54
N LEU A 38 27.40 3.36 24.97
CA LEU A 38 26.30 2.54 24.46
C LEU A 38 25.01 3.39 24.38
N ASN A 39 24.47 3.58 23.17
CA ASN A 39 23.20 4.29 22.91
C ASN A 39 23.04 5.62 23.68
N LYS A 40 23.93 6.59 23.40
CA LYS A 40 23.91 7.95 23.99
C LYS A 40 24.17 8.02 25.50
N SER A 41 24.67 6.95 26.13
CA SER A 41 25.14 6.95 27.52
C SER A 41 26.55 6.35 27.63
N TYR A 42 27.36 6.79 28.59
CA TYR A 42 28.68 6.21 28.88
C TYR A 42 28.67 5.45 30.22
N PHE A 43 29.53 4.45 30.34
CA PHE A 43 29.64 3.58 31.52
C PHE A 43 31.09 3.37 31.92
N CYS A 44 31.41 3.53 33.20
CA CYS A 44 32.73 3.23 33.76
C CYS A 44 32.73 1.82 34.38
N TYR A 45 33.76 1.00 34.13
CA TYR A 45 33.89 -0.33 34.72
C TYR A 45 35.33 -0.64 35.16
N LYS A 46 35.48 -1.45 36.21
CA LYS A 46 36.78 -1.76 36.84
C LYS A 46 37.45 -3.02 36.26
N THR A 47 36.65 -3.98 35.78
CA THR A 47 37.14 -5.21 35.14
C THR A 47 36.21 -5.61 34.00
N THR A 48 36.75 -6.21 32.93
CA THR A 48 35.97 -6.69 31.77
C THR A 48 34.82 -7.63 32.18
N GLN A 49 34.98 -8.38 33.27
CA GLN A 49 33.98 -9.29 33.81
C GLN A 49 32.75 -8.58 34.41
N SER A 50 32.92 -7.37 34.97
CA SER A 50 31.82 -6.56 35.52
C SER A 50 30.93 -5.96 34.42
N LEU A 51 31.54 -5.48 33.33
CA LEU A 51 30.83 -4.99 32.15
C LEU A 51 30.03 -6.10 31.48
N LEU A 52 30.67 -7.27 31.27
CA LEU A 52 30.02 -8.43 30.65
C LEU A 52 28.82 -8.91 31.48
N SER A 53 28.95 -8.97 32.80
CA SER A 53 27.86 -9.35 33.71
C SER A 53 26.66 -8.40 33.61
N TYR A 54 26.90 -7.09 33.56
CA TYR A 54 25.85 -6.09 33.47
C TYR A 54 25.15 -6.06 32.10
N VAL A 55 25.93 -6.13 31.00
CA VAL A 55 25.39 -6.24 29.63
C VAL A 55 24.50 -7.47 29.52
N ASN A 56 24.96 -8.62 30.04
CA ASN A 56 24.17 -9.84 30.08
C ASN A 56 22.88 -9.70 30.91
N LEU A 57 22.92 -9.01 32.05
CA LEU A 57 21.73 -8.74 32.86
C LEU A 57 20.71 -7.86 32.13
N ARG A 58 21.17 -6.81 31.43
CA ARG A 58 20.29 -5.91 30.66
C ARG A 58 19.68 -6.60 29.45
N LEU A 59 20.47 -7.39 28.73
CA LEU A 59 19.98 -8.25 27.64
C LEU A 59 18.96 -9.27 28.16
N ARG A 60 19.22 -9.90 29.32
CA ARG A 60 18.25 -10.79 29.98
C ARG A 60 16.97 -10.06 30.36
N LYS A 61 17.03 -8.85 30.96
CA LYS A 61 15.84 -8.05 31.29
C LYS A 61 15.04 -7.67 30.05
N GLN A 62 15.70 -7.22 28.97
CA GLN A 62 15.04 -6.92 27.71
C GLN A 62 14.41 -8.18 27.09
N ASN A 63 15.11 -9.31 27.13
CA ASN A 63 14.56 -10.58 26.68
C ASN A 63 13.35 -10.99 27.51
N ILE A 64 13.42 -10.93 28.84
CA ILE A 64 12.28 -11.23 29.73
C ILE A 64 11.08 -10.32 29.46
N LEU A 65 11.30 -9.02 29.30
CA LEU A 65 10.23 -8.06 28.94
C LEU A 65 9.62 -8.41 27.58
N LYS A 66 10.45 -8.66 26.56
CA LYS A 66 9.99 -9.15 25.25
C LYS A 66 9.17 -10.44 25.40
N THR A 67 9.66 -11.42 26.14
CA THR A 67 8.97 -12.71 26.36
C THR A 67 7.65 -12.53 27.12
N LYS A 68 7.59 -11.61 28.10
CA LYS A 68 6.36 -11.32 28.85
C LYS A 68 5.31 -10.65 27.97
N VAL A 69 5.70 -9.63 27.20
CA VAL A 69 4.83 -8.96 26.22
C VAL A 69 4.34 -9.96 25.18
N LEU A 70 5.25 -10.75 24.57
CA LEU A 70 4.90 -11.81 23.62
C LEU A 70 3.89 -12.81 24.19
N LYS A 71 4.09 -13.27 25.43
CA LYS A 71 3.14 -14.18 26.11
C LYS A 71 1.77 -13.55 26.31
N THR A 72 1.71 -12.29 26.75
CA THR A 72 0.44 -11.58 26.95
C THR A 72 -0.29 -11.37 25.61
N THR A 73 0.40 -10.87 24.58
CA THR A 73 -0.16 -10.67 23.24
C THR A 73 -0.67 -11.97 22.63
N MET A 74 0.10 -13.07 22.74
CA MET A 74 -0.32 -14.40 22.27
C MET A 74 -1.55 -14.91 23.01
N THR A 75 -1.67 -14.65 24.32
CA THR A 75 -2.83 -15.06 25.11
C THR A 75 -4.10 -14.32 24.66
N THR A 76 -3.99 -13.02 24.41
CA THR A 76 -5.08 -12.18 23.91
C THR A 76 -5.49 -12.55 22.47
N GLN A 77 -4.52 -12.81 21.60
CA GLN A 77 -4.77 -13.25 20.23
C GLN A 77 -5.51 -14.60 20.18
N ILE A 78 -5.09 -15.58 20.98
CA ILE A 78 -5.75 -16.89 21.06
C ILE A 78 -7.20 -16.73 21.54
N GLN A 79 -7.46 -15.82 22.48
CA GLN A 79 -8.82 -15.52 22.93
C GLN A 79 -9.67 -14.92 21.81
N HIS A 80 -9.15 -13.96 21.06
CA HIS A 80 -9.85 -13.38 19.91
C HIS A 80 -10.12 -14.41 18.81
N LEU A 81 -9.14 -15.27 18.50
CA LEU A 81 -9.31 -16.32 17.50
C LEU A 81 -10.39 -17.33 17.88
N LYS A 82 -10.54 -17.67 19.18
CA LYS A 82 -11.62 -18.53 19.66
C LYS A 82 -13.02 -17.91 19.48
N MET A 83 -13.12 -16.58 19.44
CA MET A 83 -14.38 -15.88 19.18
C MET A 83 -14.76 -15.88 17.69
N LEU A 84 -13.78 -16.01 16.79
CA LEU A 84 -13.97 -16.18 15.34
C LEU A 84 -14.47 -17.59 14.92
N THR A 85 -15.20 -18.27 15.80
CA THR A 85 -15.89 -19.52 15.48
C THR A 85 -17.13 -19.29 14.62
N SER A 86 -17.78 -18.13 14.74
CA SER A 86 -18.79 -17.67 13.80
C SER A 86 -18.82 -16.14 13.71
N VAL A 87 -19.19 -15.61 12.54
CA VAL A 87 -19.34 -14.16 12.31
C VAL A 87 -20.34 -13.55 13.30
N GLN A 88 -21.45 -14.23 13.59
CA GLN A 88 -22.48 -13.76 14.51
C GLN A 88 -21.93 -13.57 15.93
N LYS A 89 -21.19 -14.56 16.46
CA LYS A 89 -20.61 -14.48 17.80
C LYS A 89 -19.58 -13.37 17.89
N TRP A 90 -18.75 -13.25 16.86
CA TRP A 90 -17.77 -12.16 16.76
C TRP A 90 -18.46 -10.79 16.76
N ASN A 91 -19.46 -10.59 15.90
CA ASN A 91 -20.17 -9.32 15.79
C ASN A 91 -20.92 -8.95 17.09
N LEU A 92 -21.53 -9.94 17.78
CA LEU A 92 -22.14 -9.71 19.10
C LEU A 92 -21.10 -9.27 20.12
N TRP A 93 -19.93 -9.90 20.13
CA TRP A 93 -18.84 -9.50 21.01
C TRP A 93 -18.29 -8.11 20.67
N ARG A 94 -18.12 -7.78 19.38
CA ARG A 94 -17.72 -6.43 18.92
C ARG A 94 -18.70 -5.36 19.39
N LYS A 95 -20.01 -5.63 19.31
CA LYS A 95 -21.04 -4.73 19.80
C LYS A 95 -20.94 -4.49 21.32
N ALA A 96 -20.59 -5.52 22.08
CA ALA A 96 -20.39 -5.41 23.53
C ALA A 96 -19.03 -4.78 23.92
N ASN A 97 -18.06 -4.74 23.00
CA ASN A 97 -16.68 -4.30 23.26
C ASN A 97 -16.15 -3.35 22.18
N PRO A 98 -16.78 -2.18 21.98
CA PRO A 98 -16.44 -1.28 20.88
C PRO A 98 -15.01 -0.70 20.99
N ASP A 99 -14.50 -0.52 22.20
CA ASP A 99 -13.21 0.12 22.46
C ASP A 99 -12.02 -0.85 22.41
N ILE A 100 -12.30 -2.16 22.35
CA ILE A 100 -11.23 -3.16 22.26
C ILE A 100 -10.73 -3.21 20.83
N VAL A 101 -9.42 -3.09 20.64
CA VAL A 101 -8.72 -3.32 19.38
C VAL A 101 -8.32 -4.79 19.31
N PRO A 102 -8.97 -5.63 18.47
CA PRO A 102 -8.67 -7.05 18.45
C PRO A 102 -7.36 -7.33 17.72
N GLU A 103 -6.49 -8.08 18.38
CA GLU A 103 -5.21 -8.55 17.83
C GLU A 103 -5.37 -9.90 17.12
N LEU A 104 -5.13 -9.92 15.80
CA LEU A 104 -5.19 -11.11 14.93
C LEU A 104 -4.01 -11.17 13.95
N ARG A 105 -2.83 -10.67 14.35
CA ARG A 105 -1.63 -10.65 13.50
C ARG A 105 -1.20 -12.07 13.06
N ALA A 106 -0.88 -12.24 11.78
CA ALA A 106 -0.37 -13.50 11.22
C ALA A 106 -1.30 -14.71 11.41
N VAL A 107 -2.60 -14.47 11.65
CA VAL A 107 -3.60 -15.52 11.73
C VAL A 107 -3.85 -16.13 10.35
N ASP A 108 -4.21 -17.41 10.31
CA ASP A 108 -4.74 -18.03 9.10
C ASP A 108 -6.27 -18.02 9.11
N LEU A 109 -6.83 -17.22 8.20
CA LEU A 109 -8.25 -17.09 7.90
C LEU A 109 -8.54 -17.42 6.43
N SER A 110 -7.60 -18.08 5.73
CA SER A 110 -7.76 -18.44 4.33
C SER A 110 -9.03 -19.27 4.10
N HIS A 111 -9.68 -19.01 2.96
CA HIS A 111 -10.89 -19.69 2.50
C HIS A 111 -12.10 -19.64 3.44
N ARG A 112 -12.08 -18.79 4.47
CA ARG A 112 -13.21 -18.64 5.39
C ARG A 112 -14.30 -17.77 4.79
N ASN A 113 -15.55 -18.13 5.07
CA ASN A 113 -16.67 -17.20 4.92
C ASN A 113 -16.76 -16.31 6.17
N LEU A 114 -16.47 -15.03 5.97
CA LEU A 114 -16.52 -13.95 6.96
C LEU A 114 -17.41 -12.80 6.45
N ASP A 115 -18.41 -13.12 5.63
CA ASP A 115 -19.35 -12.12 5.09
C ASP A 115 -20.08 -11.39 6.23
N GLY A 116 -20.16 -10.06 6.13
CA GLY A 116 -20.77 -9.20 7.15
C GLY A 116 -19.99 -9.10 8.45
N ILE A 117 -18.73 -9.54 8.51
CA ILE A 117 -17.93 -9.45 9.73
C ILE A 117 -17.56 -8.01 10.10
N ASN A 118 -17.61 -7.70 11.40
CA ASN A 118 -17.12 -6.43 11.93
C ASN A 118 -15.63 -6.56 12.28
N PHE A 119 -14.77 -6.25 11.32
CA PHE A 119 -13.32 -6.11 11.48
C PHE A 119 -12.85 -4.68 11.72
N LYS A 120 -13.75 -3.77 12.12
CA LYS A 120 -13.41 -2.39 12.45
C LYS A 120 -12.23 -2.31 13.42
N GLY A 121 -11.17 -1.61 13.01
CA GLY A 121 -9.96 -1.39 13.82
C GLY A 121 -9.13 -2.64 14.14
N VAL A 122 -9.45 -3.82 13.59
CA VAL A 122 -8.74 -5.07 13.91
C VAL A 122 -7.33 -5.03 13.35
N ASN A 123 -6.36 -5.53 14.13
CA ASN A 123 -5.00 -5.73 13.67
C ASN A 123 -4.85 -7.09 12.98
N LEU A 124 -4.85 -7.09 11.64
CA LEU A 124 -4.70 -8.24 10.73
C LEU A 124 -3.36 -8.22 10.00
N ARG A 125 -2.34 -7.55 10.56
CA ARG A 125 -0.99 -7.51 9.96
C ARG A 125 -0.49 -8.92 9.66
N GLU A 126 0.10 -9.13 8.49
CA GLU A 126 0.66 -10.43 8.08
C GLU A 126 -0.34 -11.60 8.06
N ALA A 127 -1.64 -11.36 8.23
CA ALA A 127 -2.65 -12.40 8.22
C ALA A 127 -2.78 -13.04 6.82
N ASN A 128 -3.10 -14.33 6.79
CA ASN A 128 -3.46 -15.03 5.56
C ASN A 128 -4.98 -15.05 5.42
N LEU A 129 -5.53 -14.34 4.44
CA LEU A 129 -6.94 -14.31 4.07
C LEU A 129 -7.12 -14.75 2.61
N THR A 130 -6.19 -15.55 2.09
CA THR A 130 -6.23 -16.04 0.72
C THR A 130 -7.57 -16.72 0.43
N GLY A 131 -8.28 -16.27 -0.60
CA GLY A 131 -9.57 -16.83 -1.00
C GLY A 131 -10.69 -16.72 0.04
N ALA A 132 -10.54 -15.91 1.09
CA ALA A 132 -11.60 -15.67 2.06
C ALA A 132 -12.71 -14.77 1.46
N SER A 133 -13.90 -14.83 2.06
CA SER A 133 -15.03 -13.97 1.71
C SER A 133 -15.32 -13.00 2.85
N LEU A 134 -15.29 -11.71 2.55
CA LEU A 134 -15.56 -10.58 3.44
C LEU A 134 -16.58 -9.63 2.77
N ASN A 135 -17.54 -10.18 2.04
CA ASN A 135 -18.56 -9.34 1.38
C ASN A 135 -19.40 -8.63 2.45
N ASN A 136 -19.71 -7.35 2.25
CA ASN A 136 -20.42 -6.50 3.21
C ASN A 136 -19.75 -6.39 4.59
N ALA A 137 -18.45 -6.69 4.70
CA ALA A 137 -17.73 -6.57 5.96
C ALA A 137 -17.42 -5.10 6.30
N ASP A 138 -17.44 -4.77 7.60
CA ASP A 138 -16.91 -3.50 8.11
C ASP A 138 -15.45 -3.70 8.51
N CYS A 139 -14.54 -3.26 7.65
CA CYS A 139 -13.09 -3.25 7.84
C CYS A 139 -12.54 -1.85 8.16
N THR A 140 -13.41 -0.91 8.57
CA THR A 140 -13.04 0.49 8.83
C THR A 140 -11.86 0.60 9.78
N GLY A 141 -10.78 1.27 9.37
CA GLY A 141 -9.60 1.46 10.20
C GLY A 141 -8.82 0.19 10.55
N ALA A 142 -9.12 -0.96 9.94
CA ALA A 142 -8.37 -2.19 10.16
C ALA A 142 -6.95 -2.09 9.60
N ASN A 143 -6.03 -2.89 10.16
CA ASN A 143 -4.64 -2.92 9.73
C ASN A 143 -4.32 -4.25 9.03
N PHE A 144 -4.23 -4.23 7.70
CA PHE A 144 -3.89 -5.37 6.86
C PHE A 144 -2.44 -5.33 6.35
N HIS A 145 -1.57 -4.51 6.92
CA HIS A 145 -0.21 -4.36 6.42
C HIS A 145 0.52 -5.70 6.33
N ARG A 146 1.09 -6.00 5.15
CA ARG A 146 1.72 -7.28 4.78
C ARG A 146 0.81 -8.51 4.80
N ALA A 147 -0.50 -8.35 4.89
CA ALA A 147 -1.43 -9.46 4.78
C ALA A 147 -1.44 -10.06 3.36
N ASN A 148 -1.81 -11.34 3.26
CA ASN A 148 -2.09 -11.98 1.98
C ASN A 148 -3.61 -12.04 1.79
N LEU A 149 -4.13 -11.18 0.90
CA LEU A 149 -5.53 -11.09 0.49
C LEU A 149 -5.71 -11.61 -0.96
N SER A 150 -4.79 -12.44 -1.47
CA SER A 150 -4.93 -12.95 -2.84
C SER A 150 -6.25 -13.72 -3.00
N LYS A 151 -6.95 -13.47 -4.11
CA LYS A 151 -8.26 -14.08 -4.43
C LYS A 151 -9.36 -13.83 -3.39
N ILE A 152 -9.19 -12.86 -2.48
CA ILE A 152 -10.24 -12.47 -1.53
C ILE A 152 -11.46 -11.94 -2.28
N THR A 153 -12.66 -12.10 -1.72
CA THR A 153 -13.84 -11.33 -2.14
C THR A 153 -14.26 -10.36 -1.04
N MET A 154 -14.31 -9.07 -1.33
CA MET A 154 -14.75 -8.00 -0.41
C MET A 154 -15.79 -7.11 -1.09
N LYS A 155 -16.78 -7.71 -1.76
CA LYS A 155 -17.81 -6.93 -2.46
C LYS A 155 -18.60 -6.08 -1.46
N ASP A 156 -18.84 -4.83 -1.83
CA ASP A 156 -19.61 -3.88 -1.00
C ASP A 156 -19.09 -3.75 0.45
N ALA A 157 -17.80 -4.01 0.67
CA ALA A 157 -17.18 -3.88 1.99
C ALA A 157 -16.84 -2.41 2.31
N GLU A 158 -16.92 -2.04 3.57
CA GLU A 158 -16.49 -0.73 4.08
C GLU A 158 -15.05 -0.86 4.61
N ALA A 159 -14.08 -0.23 3.96
CA ALA A 159 -12.67 -0.28 4.37
C ALA A 159 -12.02 1.11 4.46
N HIS A 160 -12.83 2.17 4.48
CA HIS A 160 -12.33 3.53 4.63
C HIS A 160 -11.42 3.67 5.87
N LYS A 161 -10.33 4.43 5.73
CA LYS A 161 -9.28 4.62 6.76
C LYS A 161 -8.48 3.37 7.15
N ALA A 162 -8.69 2.22 6.51
CA ALA A 162 -7.83 1.05 6.74
C ALA A 162 -6.40 1.27 6.21
N SER A 163 -5.48 0.36 6.54
CA SER A 163 -4.12 0.34 6.01
C SER A 163 -3.82 -0.99 5.34
N PHE A 164 -3.49 -0.96 4.05
CA PHE A 164 -3.14 -2.15 3.25
C PHE A 164 -1.71 -2.09 2.70
N ASN A 165 -0.80 -1.33 3.31
CA ASN A 165 0.57 -1.24 2.80
C ASN A 165 1.26 -2.61 2.73
N ASP A 166 1.95 -2.88 1.61
CA ASP A 166 2.63 -4.14 1.32
C ASP A 166 1.69 -5.36 1.27
N THR A 167 0.40 -5.17 1.02
CA THR A 167 -0.60 -6.25 0.96
C THR A 167 -0.68 -6.87 -0.43
N ASN A 168 -0.88 -8.19 -0.49
CA ASN A 168 -1.12 -8.90 -1.73
C ASN A 168 -2.62 -9.06 -2.01
N PHE A 169 -3.13 -8.43 -3.07
CA PHE A 169 -4.51 -8.51 -3.59
C PHE A 169 -4.59 -9.21 -4.96
N TYR A 170 -3.61 -10.02 -5.33
CA TYR A 170 -3.62 -10.71 -6.62
C TYR A 170 -4.95 -11.41 -6.88
N GLN A 171 -5.61 -11.09 -7.99
CA GLN A 171 -6.93 -11.61 -8.38
C GLN A 171 -8.06 -11.39 -7.33
N ALA A 172 -7.94 -10.38 -6.47
CA ALA A 172 -9.01 -10.02 -5.53
C ALA A 172 -10.26 -9.51 -6.25
N VAL A 173 -11.42 -9.64 -5.60
CA VAL A 173 -12.70 -9.09 -6.08
C VAL A 173 -13.24 -8.11 -5.04
N LEU A 174 -13.13 -6.82 -5.34
CA LEU A 174 -13.45 -5.71 -4.45
C LEU A 174 -14.66 -4.88 -4.92
N ASN A 175 -15.35 -5.29 -5.99
CA ASN A 175 -16.43 -4.51 -6.62
C ASN A 175 -17.37 -3.82 -5.62
N GLY A 176 -17.65 -2.54 -5.84
CA GLY A 176 -18.57 -1.74 -5.02
C GLY A 176 -18.05 -1.35 -3.63
N SER A 177 -16.86 -1.77 -3.22
CA SER A 177 -16.32 -1.46 -1.89
C SER A 177 -15.86 -0.01 -1.76
N ASP A 178 -15.88 0.48 -0.51
CA ASP A 178 -15.36 1.80 -0.15
C ASP A 178 -13.97 1.68 0.48
N LEU A 179 -12.95 2.05 -0.29
CA LEU A 179 -11.55 2.15 0.13
C LEU A 179 -11.07 3.61 0.11
N SER A 180 -11.96 4.57 0.35
CA SER A 180 -11.61 6.00 0.36
C SER A 180 -10.67 6.35 1.53
N GLN A 181 -9.72 7.25 1.29
CA GLN A 181 -8.73 7.73 2.26
C GLN A 181 -7.87 6.61 2.88
N VAL A 182 -7.55 5.61 2.06
CA VAL A 182 -6.77 4.43 2.46
C VAL A 182 -5.35 4.50 1.87
N SER A 183 -4.41 3.87 2.55
CA SER A 183 -3.05 3.64 2.03
C SER A 183 -2.94 2.22 1.48
N ILE A 184 -2.77 2.10 0.15
CA ILE A 184 -2.57 0.87 -0.63
C ILE A 184 -1.22 1.00 -1.35
N ARG A 185 -0.15 1.27 -0.60
CA ARG A 185 1.20 1.46 -1.15
C ARG A 185 1.95 0.14 -1.26
N ASN A 186 2.78 -0.01 -2.29
CA ASN A 186 3.58 -1.22 -2.55
C ASN A 186 2.75 -2.51 -2.61
N CYS A 187 1.52 -2.42 -3.12
CA CYS A 187 0.60 -3.54 -3.17
C CYS A 187 0.63 -4.26 -4.51
N ASN A 188 0.27 -5.53 -4.49
CA ASN A 188 0.03 -6.32 -5.70
C ASN A 188 -1.48 -6.47 -5.94
N LEU A 189 -2.06 -5.70 -6.85
CA LEU A 189 -3.45 -5.74 -7.29
C LEU A 189 -3.58 -6.25 -8.75
N VAL A 190 -2.59 -7.01 -9.23
CA VAL A 190 -2.62 -7.56 -10.59
C VAL A 190 -3.87 -8.44 -10.77
N GLU A 191 -4.58 -8.25 -11.88
CA GLU A 191 -5.85 -8.92 -12.22
C GLU A 191 -6.98 -8.73 -11.19
N ALA A 192 -6.89 -7.72 -10.31
CA ALA A 192 -7.95 -7.45 -9.34
C ALA A 192 -9.18 -6.83 -10.01
N LYS A 193 -10.37 -7.24 -9.57
CA LYS A 193 -11.65 -6.68 -9.99
C LYS A 193 -12.09 -5.64 -8.97
N MET A 194 -12.16 -4.40 -9.40
CA MET A 194 -12.45 -3.23 -8.57
C MET A 194 -13.52 -2.36 -9.22
N VAL A 195 -14.48 -2.98 -9.94
CA VAL A 195 -15.53 -2.25 -10.67
C VAL A 195 -16.42 -1.47 -9.70
N GLY A 196 -16.66 -0.20 -9.99
CA GLY A 196 -17.55 0.65 -9.19
C GLY A 196 -17.08 0.92 -7.77
N CYS A 197 -15.78 0.84 -7.49
CA CYS A 197 -15.24 1.08 -6.15
C CYS A 197 -15.07 2.58 -5.86
N TYR A 198 -15.06 2.91 -4.57
CA TYR A 198 -14.75 4.25 -4.09
C TYR A 198 -13.31 4.29 -3.58
N PHE A 199 -12.47 5.08 -4.25
CA PHE A 199 -11.04 5.27 -3.99
C PHE A 199 -10.69 6.75 -3.82
N ILE A 200 -11.64 7.55 -3.30
CA ILE A 200 -11.45 8.99 -3.13
C ILE A 200 -10.28 9.22 -2.17
N LYS A 201 -9.26 9.97 -2.61
CA LYS A 201 -8.04 10.27 -1.82
C LYS A 201 -7.27 9.03 -1.39
N THR A 202 -7.37 7.94 -2.14
CA THR A 202 -6.63 6.71 -1.87
C THR A 202 -5.23 6.79 -2.46
N ASP A 203 -4.25 6.26 -1.73
CA ASP A 203 -2.86 6.25 -2.16
C ASP A 203 -2.44 4.86 -2.66
N PHE A 204 -2.13 4.78 -3.95
CA PHE A 204 -1.65 3.59 -4.67
C PHE A 204 -0.15 3.66 -5.02
N THR A 205 0.62 4.50 -4.34
CA THR A 205 2.04 4.72 -4.65
C THR A 205 2.80 3.39 -4.73
N ASP A 206 3.57 3.21 -5.80
CA ASP A 206 4.38 2.01 -6.08
C ASP A 206 3.59 0.68 -6.21
N SER A 207 2.26 0.75 -6.36
CA SER A 207 1.43 -0.44 -6.50
C SER A 207 1.32 -0.96 -7.93
N ARG A 208 1.06 -2.26 -8.07
CA ARG A 208 0.87 -2.96 -9.35
C ARG A 208 -0.61 -3.26 -9.56
N LEU A 209 -1.23 -2.62 -10.54
CA LEU A 209 -2.61 -2.81 -10.98
C LEU A 209 -2.66 -3.30 -12.44
N ASN A 210 -1.62 -4.01 -12.91
CA ASN A 210 -1.62 -4.56 -14.27
C ASN A 210 -2.84 -5.46 -14.49
N GLU A 211 -3.52 -5.30 -15.64
CA GLU A 211 -4.71 -6.07 -16.02
C GLU A 211 -5.87 -5.98 -15.01
N ALA A 212 -5.84 -4.99 -14.09
CA ALA A 212 -6.93 -4.77 -13.15
C ALA A 212 -8.13 -4.10 -13.82
N ASP A 213 -9.32 -4.36 -13.31
CA ASP A 213 -10.56 -3.75 -13.79
C ASP A 213 -11.06 -2.72 -12.76
N LEU A 214 -10.87 -1.43 -13.08
CA LEU A 214 -11.33 -0.29 -12.30
C LEU A 214 -12.51 0.43 -12.96
N SER A 215 -13.16 -0.19 -13.95
CA SER A 215 -14.22 0.47 -14.70
C SER A 215 -15.34 1.01 -13.79
N ASN A 216 -15.85 2.19 -14.12
CA ASN A 216 -16.88 2.90 -13.36
C ASN A 216 -16.51 3.25 -11.91
N SER A 217 -15.23 3.25 -11.54
CA SER A 217 -14.78 3.58 -10.18
C SER A 217 -14.52 5.07 -9.99
N TYR A 218 -14.47 5.49 -8.73
CA TYR A 218 -14.25 6.88 -8.33
C TYR A 218 -12.87 7.04 -7.68
N LEU A 219 -11.92 7.66 -8.39
CA LEU A 219 -10.54 7.90 -7.94
C LEU A 219 -10.26 9.40 -7.72
N THR A 220 -11.28 10.22 -7.48
CA THR A 220 -11.13 11.66 -7.24
C THR A 220 -10.05 11.95 -6.18
N GLU A 221 -9.07 12.80 -6.53
CA GLU A 221 -7.92 13.18 -5.71
C GLU A 221 -7.03 11.99 -5.25
N ALA A 222 -7.07 10.84 -5.93
CA ALA A 222 -6.21 9.70 -5.62
C ALA A 222 -4.74 9.94 -6.01
N ILE A 223 -3.82 9.23 -5.35
CA ILE A 223 -2.39 9.27 -5.60
C ILE A 223 -1.99 7.97 -6.31
N LEU A 224 -1.57 8.09 -7.57
CA LEU A 224 -1.12 7.02 -8.46
C LEU A 224 0.40 7.13 -8.78
N VAL A 225 1.19 7.75 -7.90
CA VAL A 225 2.62 7.98 -8.14
C VAL A 225 3.35 6.64 -8.34
N SER A 226 4.08 6.50 -9.44
CA SER A 226 4.80 5.26 -9.80
C SER A 226 3.90 4.00 -9.86
N THR A 227 2.58 4.17 -9.97
CA THR A 227 1.64 3.05 -10.05
C THR A 227 1.65 2.43 -11.44
N LYS A 228 1.63 1.09 -11.51
CA LYS A 228 1.59 0.35 -12.78
C LYS A 228 0.16 -0.04 -13.13
N LEU A 229 -0.39 0.52 -14.20
CA LEU A 229 -1.73 0.30 -14.73
C LEU A 229 -1.69 -0.30 -16.13
N ILE A 230 -0.65 -1.09 -16.42
CA ILE A 230 -0.43 -1.71 -17.73
C ILE A 230 -1.61 -2.64 -18.07
N ASP A 231 -2.21 -2.44 -19.23
CA ASP A 231 -3.39 -3.18 -19.71
C ASP A 231 -4.60 -3.14 -18.75
N ALA A 232 -4.66 -2.16 -17.84
CA ALA A 232 -5.78 -1.99 -16.92
C ALA A 232 -7.01 -1.42 -17.62
N ASN A 233 -8.20 -1.84 -17.18
CA ASN A 233 -9.47 -1.25 -17.62
C ASN A 233 -9.84 -0.09 -16.70
N LEU A 234 -9.72 1.13 -17.20
CA LEU A 234 -10.09 2.39 -16.56
C LEU A 234 -11.27 3.05 -17.29
N SER A 235 -12.10 2.29 -18.00
CA SER A 235 -13.24 2.87 -18.72
C SER A 235 -14.25 3.51 -17.76
N GLN A 236 -14.71 4.71 -18.10
CA GLN A 236 -15.69 5.48 -17.31
C GLN A 236 -15.25 5.75 -15.86
N VAL A 237 -13.94 5.75 -15.60
CA VAL A 237 -13.39 6.08 -14.28
C VAL A 237 -13.41 7.59 -14.04
N ASP A 238 -13.60 8.01 -12.80
CA ASP A 238 -13.36 9.40 -12.41
C ASP A 238 -11.94 9.56 -11.84
N LEU A 239 -11.03 10.17 -12.62
CA LEU A 239 -9.64 10.50 -12.24
C LEU A 239 -9.46 11.99 -11.96
N SER A 240 -10.54 12.73 -11.64
CA SER A 240 -10.44 14.15 -11.32
C SER A 240 -9.45 14.45 -10.19
N GLY A 241 -8.52 15.39 -10.40
CA GLY A 241 -7.52 15.80 -9.42
C GLY A 241 -6.50 14.73 -9.04
N VAL A 242 -6.37 13.66 -9.83
CA VAL A 242 -5.43 12.58 -9.53
C VAL A 242 -3.98 13.05 -9.70
N ASN A 243 -3.09 12.54 -8.85
CA ASN A 243 -1.66 12.61 -9.09
C ASN A 243 -1.15 11.30 -9.71
N ALA A 244 -0.78 11.32 -10.99
CA ALA A 244 -0.22 10.17 -11.71
C ALA A 244 1.20 10.43 -12.25
N THR A 245 2.00 11.24 -11.55
CA THR A 245 3.45 11.38 -11.78
C THR A 245 4.11 10.00 -11.82
N SER A 246 4.92 9.73 -12.85
CA SER A 246 5.60 8.43 -13.05
C SER A 246 4.70 7.20 -13.20
N ALA A 247 3.37 7.35 -13.31
CA ALA A 247 2.46 6.24 -13.48
C ALA A 247 2.58 5.62 -14.89
N GLN A 248 2.24 4.33 -15.02
CA GLN A 248 2.33 3.59 -16.28
C GLN A 248 0.95 3.13 -16.76
N PHE A 249 0.38 3.79 -17.77
CA PHE A 249 -0.91 3.49 -18.39
C PHE A 249 -0.78 2.69 -19.68
N THR A 250 0.38 2.07 -19.91
CA THR A 250 0.66 1.36 -21.16
C THR A 250 -0.42 0.35 -21.51
N GLY A 251 -1.12 0.50 -22.63
CA GLY A 251 -2.19 -0.43 -23.03
C GLY A 251 -3.51 -0.30 -22.26
N ALA A 252 -3.62 0.66 -21.34
CA ALA A 252 -4.83 0.84 -20.53
C ALA A 252 -6.00 1.36 -21.37
N ASN A 253 -7.22 1.01 -20.97
CA ASN A 253 -8.44 1.54 -21.56
C ASN A 253 -8.96 2.72 -20.74
N LEU A 254 -8.93 3.93 -21.29
CA LEU A 254 -9.40 5.17 -20.67
C LEU A 254 -10.67 5.73 -21.31
N THR A 255 -11.38 4.95 -22.13
CA THR A 255 -12.63 5.40 -22.77
C THR A 255 -13.65 5.85 -21.72
N GLY A 256 -14.07 7.11 -21.82
CA GLY A 256 -15.03 7.76 -20.94
C GLY A 256 -14.46 8.22 -19.60
N ALA A 257 -13.15 8.15 -19.38
CA ALA A 257 -12.52 8.62 -18.16
C ALA A 257 -12.67 10.14 -17.99
N ASN A 258 -12.86 10.60 -16.75
CA ASN A 258 -12.70 12.01 -16.39
C ASN A 258 -11.27 12.27 -15.93
N ILE A 259 -10.55 13.16 -16.61
CA ILE A 259 -9.13 13.48 -16.33
C ILE A 259 -8.92 14.95 -15.98
N GLU A 260 -9.97 15.62 -15.49
CA GLU A 260 -9.89 16.97 -14.97
C GLU A 260 -8.78 17.10 -13.91
N ASP A 261 -7.98 18.18 -13.98
CA ASP A 261 -6.91 18.46 -13.02
C ASP A 261 -5.90 17.31 -12.81
N TRP A 262 -5.68 16.50 -13.85
CA TRP A 262 -4.72 15.40 -13.77
C TRP A 262 -3.28 15.91 -13.68
N ILE A 263 -2.56 15.51 -12.63
CA ILE A 263 -1.15 15.84 -12.44
C ILE A 263 -0.30 14.71 -13.02
N ILE A 264 0.45 15.00 -14.08
CA ILE A 264 1.37 14.08 -14.76
C ILE A 264 2.71 14.79 -15.01
N ASP A 265 3.76 14.05 -15.31
CA ASP A 265 5.08 14.58 -15.68
C ASP A 265 5.66 13.86 -16.90
N GLU A 266 6.89 14.21 -17.29
CA GLU A 266 7.61 13.56 -18.40
C GLU A 266 7.90 12.07 -18.18
N THR A 267 7.70 11.57 -16.95
CA THR A 267 7.92 10.16 -16.60
C THR A 267 6.62 9.35 -16.57
N THR A 268 5.46 9.99 -16.71
CA THR A 268 4.17 9.31 -16.88
C THR A 268 4.09 8.67 -18.26
N HIS A 269 3.87 7.35 -18.33
CA HIS A 269 3.79 6.60 -19.59
C HIS A 269 2.35 6.41 -20.00
N ILE A 270 1.96 6.95 -21.17
CA ILE A 270 0.59 6.89 -21.71
C ILE A 270 0.60 6.22 -23.11
N ASP A 271 1.62 5.40 -23.39
CA ASP A 271 1.75 4.71 -24.67
C ASP A 271 0.68 3.64 -24.85
N ARG A 272 0.18 3.46 -26.08
CA ARG A 272 -0.80 2.40 -26.41
C ARG A 272 -2.11 2.45 -25.61
N VAL A 273 -2.46 3.58 -25.01
CA VAL A 273 -3.78 3.77 -24.39
C VAL A 273 -4.89 3.65 -25.44
N PHE A 274 -5.96 2.94 -25.08
CA PHE A 274 -7.21 2.89 -25.82
C PHE A 274 -8.16 3.94 -25.25
N CYS A 275 -8.60 4.90 -26.07
CA CYS A 275 -9.54 5.93 -25.64
C CYS A 275 -10.37 6.44 -26.83
N ASP A 276 -11.67 6.21 -26.81
CA ASP A 276 -12.58 6.75 -27.83
C ASP A 276 -13.00 8.19 -27.52
N TYR A 277 -13.18 8.50 -26.24
CA TYR A 277 -13.50 9.85 -25.74
C TYR A 277 -13.11 9.94 -24.26
N PHE A 278 -12.96 11.15 -23.75
CA PHE A 278 -12.73 11.41 -22.32
C PHE A 278 -13.35 12.75 -21.92
N TYR A 279 -13.39 13.04 -20.61
CA TYR A 279 -13.81 14.34 -20.09
C TYR A 279 -12.59 15.12 -19.60
N ALA A 280 -12.34 16.30 -20.19
CA ALA A 280 -11.23 17.18 -19.80
C ALA A 280 -11.58 18.05 -18.58
N LYS A 281 -12.87 18.35 -18.41
CA LYS A 281 -13.49 19.09 -17.30
C LYS A 281 -14.90 18.55 -17.10
N VAL A 282 -15.54 18.87 -15.96
CA VAL A 282 -16.96 18.58 -15.75
C VAL A 282 -17.79 19.05 -16.97
N HIS A 283 -18.42 18.09 -17.66
CA HIS A 283 -19.24 18.27 -18.87
C HIS A 283 -18.52 18.65 -20.18
N GLU A 284 -17.17 18.65 -20.21
CA GLU A 284 -16.40 18.88 -21.43
C GLU A 284 -15.93 17.54 -22.03
N LYS A 285 -16.80 16.92 -22.84
CA LYS A 285 -16.47 15.67 -23.56
C LYS A 285 -15.56 16.01 -24.74
N VAL A 286 -14.38 15.39 -24.78
CA VAL A 286 -13.48 15.39 -25.92
C VAL A 286 -13.67 14.08 -26.67
N ASP A 287 -14.24 14.15 -27.87
CA ASP A 287 -14.38 12.99 -28.74
C ASP A 287 -13.11 12.79 -29.58
N LEU A 288 -12.58 11.57 -29.60
CA LEU A 288 -11.40 11.22 -30.39
C LEU A 288 -11.78 10.49 -31.68
N SER A 289 -13.07 10.29 -31.96
CA SER A 289 -13.55 9.72 -33.23
C SER A 289 -13.08 10.50 -34.46
N ASP A 290 -13.01 11.83 -34.33
CA ASP A 290 -12.63 12.76 -35.41
C ASP A 290 -11.12 12.86 -35.60
N CYS A 291 -10.37 12.36 -34.63
CA CYS A 291 -8.92 12.31 -34.68
C CYS A 291 -8.38 11.34 -35.75
N ASN A 292 -9.27 10.48 -36.28
CA ASN A 292 -9.05 9.65 -37.46
C ASN A 292 -8.93 10.45 -38.78
N SER A 293 -9.24 11.75 -38.77
CA SER A 293 -9.13 12.64 -39.95
C SER A 293 -7.80 13.37 -40.06
N TYR A 294 -6.98 13.41 -38.99
CA TYR A 294 -5.63 13.98 -39.03
C TYR A 294 -4.69 13.01 -39.74
N THR A 295 -4.70 13.06 -41.07
CA THR A 295 -3.62 12.50 -41.86
C THR A 295 -2.32 13.24 -41.53
N LEU A 296 -1.19 12.54 -41.67
CA LEU A 296 0.19 12.99 -41.38
C LEU A 296 0.58 14.38 -41.93
N ASN A 297 -0.23 14.97 -42.82
CA ASN A 297 0.00 16.26 -43.45
C ASN A 297 -0.28 17.45 -42.52
N ASP A 298 -1.11 17.28 -41.48
CA ASP A 298 -1.45 18.38 -40.57
C ASP A 298 -0.38 18.63 -39.48
N VAL A 299 0.61 17.73 -39.37
CA VAL A 299 1.78 17.87 -38.47
C VAL A 299 2.91 18.69 -39.12
N VAL A 300 2.83 18.98 -40.42
CA VAL A 300 3.89 19.72 -41.14
C VAL A 300 3.70 21.24 -41.12
N ASN A 301 2.55 21.75 -40.66
CA ASN A 301 2.29 23.19 -40.60
C ASN A 301 2.11 23.69 -39.16
N SER A 302 3.15 23.51 -38.33
CA SER A 302 3.36 24.41 -37.19
C SER A 302 4.10 25.66 -37.69
N PRO A 303 3.75 26.89 -37.26
CA PRO A 303 4.41 28.13 -37.71
C PRO A 303 5.88 28.25 -37.27
N ASP A 304 6.30 27.47 -36.28
CA ASP A 304 7.68 27.46 -35.80
C ASP A 304 8.45 26.30 -36.41
N GLY A 305 9.14 26.62 -37.50
CA GLY A 305 10.01 25.71 -38.26
C GLY A 305 11.25 25.27 -37.49
N SER A 306 11.09 24.39 -36.51
CA SER A 306 12.18 23.57 -35.98
C SER A 306 11.90 22.10 -36.29
N ASN A 307 12.54 21.60 -37.35
CA ASN A 307 12.69 20.19 -37.65
C ASN A 307 13.20 19.44 -36.41
N MET A 308 12.39 18.52 -35.88
CA MET A 308 12.88 17.43 -35.02
C MET A 308 13.10 16.21 -35.90
N ASP A 309 14.33 15.71 -35.85
CA ASP A 309 14.94 14.79 -36.78
C ASP A 309 14.20 13.47 -36.97
N GLY A 310 14.34 12.97 -38.20
CA GLY A 310 13.73 11.75 -38.70
C GLY A 310 14.21 10.48 -38.02
N ASN A 311 13.24 9.63 -37.71
CA ASN A 311 13.38 8.17 -37.76
C ASN A 311 12.00 7.55 -38.03
N ILE A 312 11.49 7.79 -39.24
CA ILE A 312 10.33 7.06 -39.77
C ILE A 312 10.87 5.76 -40.38
N VAL A 313 10.76 4.66 -39.62
CA VAL A 313 11.00 3.32 -40.16
C VAL A 313 9.82 2.96 -41.08
N PRO A 314 10.04 2.52 -42.33
CA PRO A 314 8.96 2.22 -43.26
C PRO A 314 8.16 0.98 -42.84
N ASN A 315 6.84 1.05 -43.03
CA ASN A 315 5.90 -0.07 -42.90
C ASN A 315 6.27 -1.19 -43.89
N SER A 316 7.00 -2.20 -43.44
CA SER A 316 7.04 -3.52 -44.07
C SER A 316 7.19 -4.56 -42.96
N PHE A 317 6.43 -5.66 -43.05
CA PHE A 317 6.06 -6.63 -42.00
C PHE A 317 4.85 -6.12 -41.20
N VAL A 318 3.63 -6.65 -41.36
CA VAL A 318 3.24 -8.04 -41.07
C VAL A 318 2.07 -8.49 -41.96
N ASN A 319 2.22 -9.68 -42.55
CA ASN A 319 1.18 -10.47 -43.21
C ASN A 319 0.84 -11.64 -42.27
N SER A 320 -0.39 -11.72 -41.72
CA SER A 320 -1.10 -12.98 -41.44
C SER A 320 -2.42 -12.79 -40.66
N SER A 321 -3.53 -12.86 -41.40
CA SER A 321 -4.77 -13.58 -41.10
C SER A 321 -5.25 -13.71 -39.64
N LEU A 322 -6.11 -12.76 -39.23
CA LEU A 322 -7.27 -12.98 -38.37
C LEU A 322 -8.49 -12.29 -39.03
N PRO A 323 -9.68 -12.90 -39.05
CA PRO A 323 -10.82 -12.35 -39.79
C PRO A 323 -11.47 -11.20 -39.00
N GLY A 324 -11.51 -10.01 -39.61
CA GLY A 324 -12.51 -8.98 -39.27
C GLY A 324 -12.09 -7.81 -38.39
N VAL A 325 -10.83 -7.33 -38.42
CA VAL A 325 -10.43 -6.13 -37.66
C VAL A 325 -9.90 -5.02 -38.57
N ASN A 326 -10.78 -4.10 -38.97
CA ASN A 326 -10.43 -2.79 -39.54
C ASN A 326 -9.89 -1.84 -38.43
N GLY A 327 -8.86 -2.22 -37.68
CA GLY A 327 -8.50 -1.54 -36.42
C GLY A 327 -7.01 -1.34 -36.11
N PHE A 328 -6.09 -1.85 -36.93
CA PHE A 328 -4.66 -1.73 -36.60
C PHE A 328 -4.02 -0.39 -37.01
N ASN A 329 -4.69 0.41 -37.83
CA ASN A 329 -4.29 1.81 -38.07
C ASN A 329 -4.70 2.75 -36.92
N ASN A 330 -5.63 2.34 -36.04
CA ASN A 330 -6.13 3.20 -34.95
C ASN A 330 -5.15 3.32 -33.79
N ILE A 331 -4.46 2.25 -33.36
CA ILE A 331 -3.71 2.27 -32.09
C ILE A 331 -2.64 3.38 -32.06
N ARG A 332 -1.94 3.62 -33.18
CA ARG A 332 -0.91 4.67 -33.28
C ARG A 332 -1.48 6.08 -33.45
N GLN A 333 -2.71 6.19 -33.98
CA GLN A 333 -3.41 7.46 -34.17
C GLN A 333 -4.13 7.92 -32.88
N THR A 334 -4.76 7.00 -32.15
CA THR A 334 -5.36 7.26 -30.83
C THR A 334 -4.30 7.67 -29.80
N GLN A 335 -3.09 7.08 -29.88
CA GLN A 335 -1.91 7.46 -29.07
C GLN A 335 -1.58 8.95 -29.18
N ASN A 336 -1.36 9.45 -30.39
CA ASN A 336 -0.97 10.85 -30.60
C ASN A 336 -2.10 11.80 -30.18
N CYS A 337 -3.35 11.43 -30.44
CA CYS A 337 -4.50 12.27 -30.16
C CYS A 337 -4.77 12.46 -28.67
N PHE A 338 -4.67 11.41 -27.86
CA PHE A 338 -4.87 11.52 -26.42
C PHE A 338 -3.73 12.33 -25.75
N GLU A 339 -2.47 12.03 -26.07
CA GLU A 339 -1.33 12.78 -25.54
C GLU A 339 -1.36 14.26 -25.95
N LEU A 340 -1.70 14.56 -27.21
CA LEU A 340 -1.85 15.94 -27.68
C LEU A 340 -3.03 16.65 -27.01
N ALA A 341 -4.15 15.95 -26.80
CA ALA A 341 -5.33 16.53 -26.17
C ALA A 341 -5.08 16.85 -24.69
N ILE A 342 -4.35 16.00 -23.95
CA ILE A 342 -3.92 16.28 -22.58
C ILE A 342 -3.00 17.50 -22.54
N LYS A 343 -1.99 17.55 -23.41
CA LYS A 343 -1.08 18.71 -23.46
C LYS A 343 -1.83 20.01 -23.72
N LYS A 344 -2.87 19.98 -24.54
CA LYS A 344 -3.74 21.15 -24.79
C LYS A 344 -4.61 21.49 -23.58
N SER A 345 -5.18 20.50 -22.88
CA SER A 345 -6.04 20.77 -21.72
C SER A 345 -5.29 21.34 -20.52
N GLN A 346 -3.98 21.06 -20.40
CA GLN A 346 -3.12 21.56 -19.33
C GLN A 346 -2.49 22.95 -19.59
N GLN A 347 -2.65 23.52 -20.79
CA GLN A 347 -2.07 24.81 -21.19
C GLN A 347 -3.01 26.02 -20.97
N VAL A 348 -4.16 25.82 -20.33
CA VAL A 348 -5.17 26.86 -20.01
C VAL A 348 -5.24 27.03 -18.50
#